data_AF-A0A7K8K223-F1
#
_entry.id   AF-A0A7K8K223-F1
#
_cell.length_a   1.000
_cell.length_b   1.000
_cell.length_c   1.000
_cell.angle_alpha   90.00
_cell.angle_beta   90.00
_cell.angle_gamma   90.00
#
_symmetry.space_group_name_H-M   'P 1'
#
loop_
_entity.id
_entity.type
_entity.pdbx_description
1 polymer ?
#
loop_
_entity_poly.entity_id
_entity_poly.type
_entity_poly.pdbx_seq_one_letter_code
_entity_poly.pdbx_strand_id
1 'polypeptide(L)'
;MKISTIKKTLQLRNIGQEQSLKSMLCKIGHEVVLLHDLLNKMETEVQQQEKLKNLLKELQKSAERDQNEAEHLCENVPPYLPKPTRSCITGLTVKCEEQTKDVEPEHPKKPTKETKPIKEVPLIKIEEFESVPA
;
A
#
# COMPACT_ATOMS: atom_id res chain seq x y z
N MET A 1 -22.16 -28.10 58.31
CA MET A 1 -22.53 -26.83 57.62
C MET A 1 -22.15 -25.55 58.38
N LYS A 2 -22.48 -25.41 59.68
CA LYS A 2 -22.32 -24.14 60.42
C LYS A 2 -20.89 -23.55 60.43
N ILE A 3 -19.86 -24.38 60.57
CA ILE A 3 -18.46 -23.92 60.66
C ILE A 3 -17.95 -23.29 59.35
N SER A 4 -18.31 -23.87 58.19
CA SER A 4 -17.90 -23.35 56.88
C SER A 4 -18.50 -21.96 56.63
N THR A 5 -19.77 -21.77 56.98
CA THR A 5 -20.44 -20.47 56.88
C THR A 5 -19.76 -19.43 57.76
N ILE A 6 -19.46 -19.76 59.02
CA ILE A 6 -18.76 -18.86 59.95
C ILE A 6 -17.39 -18.45 59.37
N LYS A 7 -16.62 -19.42 58.84
CA LYS A 7 -15.32 -19.16 58.22
C LYS A 7 -15.44 -18.18 57.04
N LYS A 8 -16.39 -18.40 56.13
CA LYS A 8 -16.61 -17.50 54.97
C LYS A 8 -16.98 -16.09 55.42
N THR A 9 -17.85 -15.95 56.41
CA THR A 9 -18.25 -14.64 56.94
C THR A 9 -17.06 -13.89 57.57
N LEU A 10 -16.20 -14.60 58.31
CA LEU A 10 -14.97 -14.01 58.85
C LEU A 10 -14.01 -13.58 57.74
N GLN A 11 -13.85 -14.38 56.69
CA GLN A 11 -13.01 -14.01 55.53
C GLN A 11 -13.54 -12.77 54.81
N LEU A 12 -14.86 -12.69 54.57
CA LEU A 12 -15.51 -11.52 53.99
C LEU A 12 -15.28 -10.26 54.84
N ARG A 13 -15.41 -10.37 56.17
CA ARG A 13 -15.09 -9.28 57.09
C ARG A 13 -13.62 -8.86 56.97
N ASN A 14 -12.70 -9.82 56.96
CA ASN A 14 -11.27 -9.54 56.87
C ASN A 14 -10.92 -8.79 55.57
N ILE A 15 -11.49 -9.18 54.43
CA ILE A 15 -11.28 -8.50 53.14
C ILE A 15 -11.78 -7.04 53.21
N GLY A 16 -12.86 -6.76 53.94
CA GLY A 16 -13.43 -5.42 54.07
C GLY A 16 -12.72 -4.50 55.07
N GLN A 17 -12.10 -5.06 56.11
CA GLN A 17 -11.48 -4.29 57.21
C GLN A 17 -9.96 -4.19 57.11
N GLU A 18 -9.31 -5.23 56.58
CA GLU A 18 -7.86 -5.29 56.49
C GLU A 18 -7.39 -4.50 55.26
N GLN A 19 -6.60 -3.45 55.51
CA GLN A 19 -6.29 -2.44 54.50
C GLN A 19 -5.46 -2.98 53.33
N SER A 20 -4.59 -3.97 53.56
CA SER A 20 -3.78 -4.53 52.48
C SER A 20 -4.60 -5.39 51.52
N LEU A 21 -5.50 -6.25 52.03
CA LEU A 21 -6.44 -7.02 51.21
C LEU A 21 -7.42 -6.11 50.46
N LYS A 22 -7.93 -5.06 51.10
CA LYS A 22 -8.82 -4.09 50.44
C LYS A 22 -8.12 -3.38 49.29
N SER A 23 -6.88 -2.91 49.50
CA SER A 23 -6.06 -2.27 48.46
C SER A 23 -5.78 -3.23 47.30
N MET A 24 -5.43 -4.48 47.61
CA MET A 24 -5.21 -5.52 46.60
C MET A 24 -6.48 -5.79 45.77
N LEU A 25 -7.64 -5.90 46.41
CA LEU A 25 -8.91 -6.10 45.72
C LEU A 25 -9.26 -4.93 44.80
N CYS A 26 -9.02 -3.68 45.23
CA CYS A 26 -9.19 -2.50 44.39
C CYS A 26 -8.24 -2.51 43.18
N LYS A 27 -6.98 -2.90 43.36
CA LYS A 27 -6.01 -3.03 42.26
C LYS A 27 -6.45 -4.09 41.26
N ILE A 28 -6.85 -5.26 41.73
CA ILE A 28 -7.40 -6.32 40.88
C ILE A 28 -8.62 -5.81 40.10
N GLY A 29 -9.53 -5.10 40.76
CA GLY A 29 -10.69 -4.50 40.11
C GLY A 29 -10.30 -3.53 38.99
N HIS A 30 -9.33 -2.65 39.24
CA HIS A 30 -8.83 -1.72 38.23
C HIS A 30 -8.14 -2.43 37.07
N GLU A 31 -7.29 -3.42 37.35
CA GLU A 31 -6.60 -4.20 36.32
C GLU A 31 -7.57 -4.99 35.43
N VAL A 32 -8.65 -5.53 36.00
CA VAL A 32 -9.70 -6.22 35.23
C VAL A 32 -10.41 -5.26 34.27
N VAL A 33 -10.71 -4.02 34.70
CA VAL A 33 -11.30 -3.00 33.83
C VAL A 33 -10.33 -2.61 32.71
N LEU A 34 -9.06 -2.37 33.05
CA LEU A 34 -8.03 -2.05 32.04
C LEU A 34 -7.84 -3.18 31.03
N LEU A 35 -7.85 -4.43 31.48
CA LEU A 35 -7.76 -5.60 30.62
C LEU A 35 -8.96 -5.68 29.68
N HIS A 36 -10.17 -5.44 30.19
CA HIS A 36 -11.38 -5.41 29.36
C HIS A 36 -11.29 -4.36 28.24
N ASP A 37 -10.87 -3.14 28.57
CA ASP A 37 -10.70 -2.08 27.59
C ASP A 37 -9.64 -2.40 26.54
N LEU A 38 -8.53 -3.03 26.97
CA LEU A 38 -7.46 -3.46 26.06
C LEU A 38 -7.95 -4.56 25.11
N LEU A 39 -8.72 -5.52 25.62
CA LEU A 39 -9.30 -6.60 24.81
C LEU A 39 -10.27 -6.03 23.76
N ASN A 40 -11.12 -5.08 24.13
CA ASN A 40 -12.01 -4.41 23.19
C ASN A 40 -11.23 -3.70 22.08
N LYS A 41 -10.15 -2.99 22.42
CA LYS A 41 -9.26 -2.36 21.42
C LYS A 41 -8.63 -3.40 20.49
N MET A 42 -8.12 -4.49 21.05
CA MET A 42 -7.53 -5.57 20.26
C MET A 42 -8.55 -6.18 19.29
N GLU A 43 -9.79 -6.40 19.72
CA GLU A 43 -10.86 -6.90 18.85
C GLU A 43 -11.12 -5.95 17.67
N THR A 44 -11.21 -4.64 17.93
CA THR A 44 -11.39 -3.65 16.86
C THR A 44 -10.23 -3.61 15.88
N GLU A 45 -8.99 -3.73 16.37
CA GLU A 45 -7.80 -3.75 15.52
C GLU A 45 -7.76 -5.01 14.64
N VAL A 46 -8.09 -6.18 15.20
CA VAL A 46 -8.17 -7.45 14.44
C VAL A 46 -9.19 -7.34 13.31
N GLN A 47 -10.38 -6.78 13.59
CA GLN A 47 -11.40 -6.56 12.56
C GLN A 47 -10.92 -5.60 11.46
N GLN A 48 -10.19 -4.55 11.83
CA GLN A 48 -9.62 -3.60 10.86
C GLN A 48 -8.55 -4.25 10.00
N GLN A 49 -7.67 -5.05 10.59
CA GLN A 49 -6.63 -5.81 9.86
C GLN A 49 -7.25 -6.81 8.88
N GLU A 50 -8.35 -7.47 9.24
CA GLU A 50 -9.05 -8.37 8.32
C GLU A 50 -9.63 -7.62 7.11
N LYS A 51 -10.25 -6.45 7.34
CA LYS A 51 -10.74 -5.59 6.26
C LYS A 51 -9.61 -5.15 5.33
N LEU A 52 -8.48 -4.70 5.91
CA LEU A 52 -7.31 -4.27 5.15
C LEU A 52 -6.72 -5.42 4.32
N LYS A 53 -6.62 -6.62 4.89
CA LYS A 53 -6.18 -7.83 4.19
C LYS A 53 -7.06 -8.13 2.97
N ASN A 54 -8.37 -8.00 3.09
CA ASN A 54 -9.29 -8.22 1.98
C ASN A 54 -9.12 -7.16 0.88
N LEU A 55 -8.99 -5.89 1.26
CA LEU A 55 -8.71 -4.80 0.32
C LEU A 55 -7.38 -5.02 -0.43
N LEU A 56 -6.33 -5.43 0.28
CA LEU A 56 -5.03 -5.73 -0.33
C LEU A 56 -5.10 -6.88 -1.33
N LYS A 57 -5.89 -7.92 -1.05
CA LYS A 57 -6.11 -9.01 -2.01
C LYS A 57 -6.83 -8.55 -3.28
N GLU A 58 -7.85 -7.69 -3.15
CA GLU A 58 -8.55 -7.16 -4.33
C GLU A 58 -7.65 -6.22 -5.14
N LEU A 59 -6.84 -5.40 -4.47
CA LEU A 59 -5.85 -4.55 -5.14
C LEU A 59 -4.82 -5.39 -5.89
N GLN A 60 -4.29 -6.45 -5.26
CA GLN A 60 -3.36 -7.37 -5.90
C GLN A 60 -3.95 -7.99 -7.16
N LYS A 61 -5.18 -8.51 -7.09
CA LYS A 61 -5.88 -9.06 -8.28
C LYS A 61 -6.05 -8.02 -9.38
N SER A 62 -6.35 -6.77 -9.02
CA SER A 62 -6.47 -5.70 -10.01
C SER A 62 -5.13 -5.40 -10.68
N ALA A 63 -4.07 -5.25 -9.90
CA ALA A 63 -2.72 -4.99 -10.42
C ALA A 63 -2.22 -6.13 -11.32
N GLU A 64 -2.49 -7.39 -10.97
CA GLU A 64 -2.16 -8.55 -11.81
C GLU A 64 -2.90 -8.52 -13.15
N ARG A 65 -4.18 -8.11 -13.18
CA ARG A 65 -4.92 -7.94 -14.44
C ARG A 65 -4.34 -6.83 -15.29
N ASP A 66 -4.07 -5.66 -14.70
CA ASP A 66 -3.55 -4.50 -15.40
C ASP A 66 -2.15 -4.80 -15.97
N GLN A 67 -1.32 -5.52 -15.22
CA GLN A 67 -0.01 -5.99 -15.68
C GLN A 67 -0.14 -6.95 -16.87
N ASN A 68 -1.02 -7.96 -16.77
CA ASN A 68 -1.22 -8.92 -17.85
C ASN A 68 -1.75 -8.24 -19.12
N GLU A 69 -2.65 -7.26 -18.99
CA GLU A 69 -3.15 -6.48 -20.12
C GLU A 69 -2.02 -5.65 -20.75
N ALA A 70 -1.21 -4.97 -19.96
CA ALA A 70 -0.07 -4.21 -20.44
C ALA A 70 0.95 -5.10 -21.16
N GLU A 71 1.26 -6.27 -20.61
CA GLU A 71 2.15 -7.27 -21.23
C GLU A 71 1.58 -7.73 -22.59
N HIS A 72 0.30 -8.08 -22.64
CA HIS A 72 -0.37 -8.47 -23.88
C HIS A 72 -0.32 -7.36 -24.94
N LEU A 73 -0.53 -6.10 -24.56
CA LEU A 73 -0.42 -4.96 -25.48
C LEU A 73 1.03 -4.78 -25.98
N CYS A 74 2.04 -4.99 -25.13
CA CYS A 74 3.44 -4.94 -25.53
C CYS A 74 3.83 -6.06 -26.50
N GLU A 75 3.30 -7.27 -26.32
CA GLU A 75 3.58 -8.40 -27.20
C GLU A 75 2.88 -8.27 -28.57
N ASN A 76 1.72 -7.63 -28.62
CA ASN A 76 0.86 -7.57 -29.81
C ASN A 76 0.97 -6.22 -30.57
N VAL A 77 2.11 -5.53 -30.49
CA VAL A 77 2.33 -4.28 -31.24
C VAL A 77 2.42 -4.57 -32.75
N PRO A 78 1.58 -3.96 -33.59
CA PRO A 78 1.66 -4.15 -35.03
C PRO A 78 3.02 -3.78 -35.62
N PRO A 79 3.52 -4.54 -36.62
CA PRO A 79 4.89 -4.39 -37.15
C PRO A 79 5.14 -3.06 -37.88
N TYR A 80 4.09 -2.32 -38.22
CA TYR A 80 4.17 -1.01 -38.86
C TYR A 80 4.26 0.15 -37.85
N LEU A 81 4.05 -0.09 -36.55
CA LEU A 81 4.23 0.92 -35.53
C LEU A 81 5.72 1.04 -35.13
N PRO A 82 6.17 2.23 -34.70
CA PRO A 82 7.51 2.41 -34.16
C PRO A 82 7.73 1.46 -32.98
N LYS A 83 8.82 0.68 -33.03
CA LYS A 83 9.18 -0.20 -31.92
C LYS A 83 9.38 0.64 -30.66
N PRO A 84 8.83 0.23 -29.50
CA PRO A 84 9.07 0.93 -28.25
C PRO A 84 10.58 1.08 -28.01
N THR A 85 11.05 2.31 -27.81
CA THR A 85 12.41 2.58 -27.35
C THR A 85 12.61 1.94 -25.98
N ARG A 86 13.82 1.42 -25.71
CA ARG A 86 14.17 0.68 -24.48
C ARG A 86 13.74 1.41 -23.20
N SER A 87 13.67 2.74 -23.22
CA SER A 87 13.18 3.59 -22.11
C SER A 87 11.73 3.32 -21.69
N CYS A 88 10.85 2.90 -22.59
CA CYS A 88 9.47 2.53 -22.27
C CYS A 88 9.38 1.13 -21.65
N ILE A 89 10.31 0.24 -22.00
CA ILE A 89 10.35 -1.16 -21.53
C ILE A 89 10.93 -1.23 -20.11
N THR A 90 11.86 -0.32 -19.77
CA THR A 90 12.50 -0.28 -18.44
C THR A 90 11.52 0.02 -17.31
N GLY A 91 10.40 0.71 -17.57
CA GLY A 91 9.35 0.94 -16.57
C GLY A 91 8.52 -0.31 -16.22
N LEU A 92 8.44 -1.29 -17.12
CA LEU A 92 7.71 -2.55 -16.91
C LEU A 92 8.58 -3.64 -16.24
N THR A 93 9.90 -3.46 -16.24
CA THR A 93 10.89 -4.40 -15.71
C THR A 93 11.76 -3.75 -14.64
N VAL A 94 11.14 -3.18 -13.61
CA VAL A 94 11.89 -2.76 -12.42
C VAL A 94 12.14 -3.98 -11.54
N LYS A 95 13.19 -4.73 -11.88
CA LYS A 95 14.02 -5.35 -10.84
C LYS A 95 14.78 -4.20 -10.19
N CYS A 96 14.48 -3.91 -8.92
CA CYS A 96 15.28 -3.03 -8.08
C CYS A 96 16.70 -3.56 -8.01
N GLU A 97 17.63 -2.97 -8.75
CA GLU A 97 19.03 -2.90 -8.36
C GLU A 97 19.52 -1.45 -8.48
N GLU A 98 19.74 -0.92 -7.29
CA GLU A 98 20.49 0.27 -6.94
C GLU A 98 21.81 0.38 -7.71
N GLN A 99 21.96 1.43 -8.52
CA GLN A 99 23.20 2.22 -8.52
C GLN A 99 23.06 3.52 -9.30
N THR A 100 23.03 4.59 -8.51
CA THR A 100 23.43 5.94 -8.86
C THR A 100 24.88 5.94 -9.35
N LYS A 101 25.15 6.52 -10.53
CA LYS A 101 26.24 7.46 -10.82
C LYS A 101 26.24 7.86 -12.29
N ASP A 102 25.64 9.01 -12.51
CA ASP A 102 26.12 10.13 -13.34
C ASP A 102 27.45 9.91 -14.09
N VAL A 103 27.39 9.83 -15.43
CA VAL A 103 28.42 10.35 -16.37
C VAL A 103 27.74 10.62 -17.73
N GLU A 104 27.71 11.88 -18.11
CA GLU A 104 27.41 12.41 -19.45
C GLU A 104 28.37 11.85 -20.53
N PRO A 105 27.90 11.37 -21.69
CA PRO A 105 28.79 11.00 -22.78
C PRO A 105 28.90 12.13 -23.81
N GLU A 106 30.10 12.72 -23.81
CA GLU A 106 30.69 13.56 -24.83
C GLU A 106 30.50 13.00 -26.26
N HIS A 107 30.15 13.89 -27.20
CA HIS A 107 29.90 13.60 -28.61
C HIS A 107 31.12 13.03 -29.35
N PRO A 108 30.92 12.01 -30.22
CA PRO A 108 31.77 11.85 -31.41
C PRO A 108 30.97 11.83 -32.72
N LYS A 109 31.29 12.83 -33.53
CA LYS A 109 31.28 12.97 -35.00
C LYS A 109 30.55 11.89 -35.85
N LYS A 110 29.56 12.39 -36.62
CA LYS A 110 28.91 11.75 -37.78
C LYS A 110 29.89 11.08 -38.76
N PRO A 111 29.39 10.09 -39.52
CA PRO A 111 29.50 10.15 -40.96
C PRO A 111 28.13 10.17 -41.66
N THR A 112 28.15 10.87 -42.78
CA THR A 112 27.07 11.24 -43.71
C THR A 112 26.22 10.04 -44.16
N LYS A 113 24.90 10.12 -43.94
CA LYS A 113 23.92 9.26 -44.63
C LYS A 113 22.78 10.15 -45.13
N GLU A 114 22.51 9.97 -46.42
CA GLU A 114 21.67 10.76 -47.32
C GLU A 114 20.35 11.26 -46.70
N THR A 115 20.15 12.58 -46.75
CA THR A 115 18.87 13.23 -46.45
C THR A 115 17.87 12.91 -47.56
N LYS A 116 16.97 11.95 -47.29
CA LYS A 116 15.72 11.85 -48.04
C LYS A 116 14.95 13.16 -47.87
N PRO A 117 14.36 13.75 -48.93
CA PRO A 117 13.55 14.96 -48.78
C PRO A 117 12.29 14.60 -48.01
N ILE A 118 12.30 14.86 -46.70
CA ILE A 118 11.09 14.83 -45.88
C ILE A 118 10.29 16.07 -46.29
N LYS A 119 9.11 15.85 -46.87
CA LYS A 119 8.18 16.93 -47.18
C LYS A 119 7.60 17.40 -45.84
N GLU A 120 8.19 18.43 -45.25
CA GLU A 120 7.65 19.07 -44.05
C GLU A 120 6.25 19.59 -44.38
N VAL A 121 5.25 18.99 -43.75
CA VAL A 121 3.87 19.48 -43.83
C VAL A 121 3.74 20.57 -42.78
N PRO A 122 3.21 21.76 -43.11
CA PRO A 122 3.03 22.82 -42.14
C PRO A 122 2.23 22.33 -40.93
N LEU A 123 2.78 22.55 -39.74
CA LEU A 123 2.05 22.32 -38.49
C LEU A 123 0.89 23.33 -38.43
N ILE A 124 -0.32 22.82 -38.19
CA ILE A 124 -1.53 23.64 -38.01
C ILE A 124 -1.27 24.59 -36.85
N LYS A 125 -1.39 25.90 -37.09
CA LYS A 125 -1.21 26.91 -36.04
C LYS A 125 -2.48 26.99 -35.20
N ILE A 126 -2.34 27.38 -33.93
CA ILE A 126 -3.46 27.48 -32.96
C ILE A 126 -4.61 28.33 -33.51
N GLU A 127 -4.30 29.37 -34.29
CA GLU A 127 -5.26 30.26 -34.96
C GLU A 127 -6.14 29.53 -36.00
N GLU A 128 -5.63 28.50 -36.69
CA GLU A 128 -6.44 27.70 -37.62
C GLU A 128 -7.39 26.76 -36.87
N PHE A 129 -7.00 26.29 -35.68
CA PHE A 129 -7.81 25.37 -34.88
C PHE A 129 -9.02 26.05 -34.23
N GLU A 130 -8.91 27.34 -33.87
CA GLU A 130 -10.01 28.13 -33.30
C GLU A 130 -11.11 28.49 -34.32
N SER A 131 -10.82 28.34 -35.62
CA SER A 131 -11.79 28.61 -36.69
C SER A 131 -12.77 27.47 -36.96
N VAL A 132 -12.58 26.30 -36.31
CA VAL A 132 -13.46 25.14 -36.46
C VAL A 132 -14.65 25.28 -35.51
N PRO A 133 -15.90 25.37 -36.02
CA PRO A 133 -17.08 25.42 -35.17
C PRO A 133 -17.25 24.10 -34.39
N ALA A 134 -17.65 24.22 -33.12
CA ALA A 134 -17.96 23.08 -32.24
C ALA A 134 -19.18 22.26 -32.72
#